data_AF-A0A939FV74-F1
#
_entry.id   AF-A0A939FV74-F1
#
_cell.length_a   1.000
_cell.length_b   1.000
_cell.length_c   1.000
_cell.angle_alpha   90.00
_cell.angle_beta   90.00
_cell.angle_gamma   90.00
#
_symmetry.space_group_name_H-M   'P 1'
#
loop_
_entity.id
_entity.type
_entity.pdbx_description
1 polymer ?
#
loop_
_entity_poly.entity_id
_entity_poly.type
_entity_poly.pdbx_seq_one_letter_code
_entity_poly.pdbx_strand_id
1 'polypeptide(L)'
;MSRQDEDEQTNETGRPVSAGEPAVPLQRLEVTGATDGDIIDAELVPADPSLPAATPDGIAGAGPRYLVTQHTMLGPGQLPPLADARPPWTDADFRLSEEDVADLEEEDLAENTRINRDSTVRAFEAWCATQDPPRLAYPCTTATYTAYGLHLIRRGKAGEFKPDSVGQYMSRIYNWQPVDLRPDPSRIKGRIRAWKKTWTQAGGTVDRSAAVTLEYNLRIIAAIDESTNIGKRDAFLAALAYSNLHREMELADQLNKRIRVYDTGLLVTTAVSKTDQAGRGSSRFIEDREDLQLVRRARAWRAVLKDLGAAGPDDPLFRALTRGGNLVTYPADRKRGNRMRPGSLNERLQHLAEQAGVPYIDDKKVTSHSWRAGANTDLAEAGVPLAERNIAGRWADGSHTADTVYDRRHGVGKRDPLQQVPLYGSQAKMPRFIPET
;
A
#
# COMPACT_ATOMS: atom_id res chain seq x y z
N MET A 1 44.21 45.65 -27.01
CA MET A 1 43.63 45.60 -25.66
C MET A 1 42.96 44.23 -25.55
N SER A 2 43.75 43.16 -25.40
CA SER A 2 44.27 42.61 -24.12
C SER A 2 43.18 41.75 -23.47
N ARG A 3 43.24 40.41 -23.43
CA ARG A 3 44.32 39.41 -23.67
C ARG A 3 45.37 39.30 -22.56
N GLN A 4 45.09 38.38 -21.64
CA GLN A 4 45.92 37.54 -20.76
C GLN A 4 44.88 36.58 -20.10
N ASP A 5 44.97 35.25 -20.06
CA ASP A 5 46.09 34.28 -20.01
C ASP A 5 46.90 34.35 -18.70
N GLU A 6 47.51 33.21 -18.31
CA GLU A 6 48.16 32.90 -17.01
C GLU A 6 47.16 32.50 -15.88
N ASP A 7 47.35 31.44 -15.08
CA ASP A 7 48.40 30.40 -15.16
C ASP A 7 48.00 29.03 -14.57
N GLU A 8 48.79 27.99 -14.86
CA GLU A 8 48.66 26.61 -14.37
C GLU A 8 49.66 26.33 -13.24
N GLN A 9 49.23 25.70 -12.13
CA GLN A 9 50.20 25.19 -11.14
C GLN A 9 49.70 24.01 -10.29
N THR A 10 50.29 22.84 -10.55
CA THR A 10 50.28 21.65 -9.69
C THR A 10 51.29 21.79 -8.55
N ASN A 11 51.12 21.05 -7.46
CA ASN A 11 52.28 20.58 -6.68
C ASN A 11 52.02 19.22 -6.00
N GLU A 12 53.10 18.49 -5.73
CA GLU A 12 53.11 17.09 -5.28
C GLU A 12 53.38 16.94 -3.77
N THR A 13 53.12 15.73 -3.26
CA THR A 13 53.72 15.11 -2.05
C THR A 13 53.79 15.91 -0.73
N GLY A 14 52.98 15.51 0.26
CA GLY A 14 53.05 16.04 1.63
C GLY A 14 52.46 15.14 2.74
N ARG A 15 53.19 14.09 3.13
CA ARG A 15 53.11 13.46 4.49
C ARG A 15 54.02 14.25 5.45
N PRO A 16 53.95 14.16 6.80
CA PRO A 16 53.46 13.06 7.68
C PRO A 16 52.05 13.38 8.25
N VAL A 17 51.55 13.05 9.45
CA VAL A 17 52.05 12.45 10.72
C VAL A 17 50.97 11.52 11.33
N SER A 18 51.33 10.68 12.30
CA SER A 18 50.41 9.85 13.11
C SER A 18 50.76 9.96 14.60
N ALA A 19 49.80 10.37 15.44
CA ALA A 19 49.77 10.23 16.90
C ALA A 19 48.35 10.54 17.41
N GLY A 20 47.80 9.88 18.44
CA GLY A 20 48.28 8.70 19.17
C GLY A 20 47.21 8.23 20.17
N GLU A 21 47.22 6.95 20.54
CA GLU A 21 46.34 6.39 21.59
C GLU A 21 46.88 6.67 22.99
N PRO A 22 45.99 6.94 23.98
CA PRO A 22 46.26 6.71 25.39
C PRO A 22 45.51 5.46 25.88
N ALA A 23 46.23 4.36 26.07
CA ALA A 23 45.78 3.25 26.94
C ALA A 23 46.02 3.61 28.43
N VAL A 24 45.43 2.83 29.36
CA VAL A 24 45.65 2.73 30.85
C VAL A 24 44.30 2.74 31.61
N PRO A 25 44.06 1.85 32.60
CA PRO A 25 44.63 0.52 32.84
C PRO A 25 43.56 -0.58 33.07
N LEU A 26 43.99 -1.84 33.15
CA LEU A 26 43.21 -2.91 33.79
C LEU A 26 43.27 -2.76 35.31
N GLN A 27 42.13 -2.81 36.00
CA GLN A 27 42.09 -3.03 37.45
C GLN A 27 41.90 -4.52 37.77
N ARG A 28 42.78 -4.97 38.68
CA ARG A 28 42.89 -6.32 39.20
C ARG A 28 41.86 -6.55 40.28
N LEU A 29 41.11 -7.65 40.21
CA LEU A 29 40.19 -8.06 41.27
C LEU A 29 40.37 -9.56 41.53
N GLU A 30 41.39 -9.87 42.34
CA GLU A 30 41.62 -11.21 42.88
C GLU A 30 40.68 -11.43 44.06
N VAL A 31 39.88 -12.50 44.02
CA VAL A 31 39.20 -13.06 45.19
C VAL A 31 39.51 -14.54 45.22
N THR A 32 40.09 -15.00 46.33
CA THR A 32 40.46 -16.40 46.55
C THR A 32 39.30 -17.20 47.11
N GLY A 33 39.23 -18.48 46.78
CA GLY A 33 38.21 -19.40 47.27
C GLY A 33 38.33 -20.76 46.58
N ALA A 34 39.10 -21.67 47.19
CA ALA A 34 39.32 -23.02 46.67
C ALA A 34 39.18 -24.06 47.80
N THR A 35 38.13 -24.87 47.70
CA THR A 35 37.85 -26.18 48.34
C THR A 35 36.43 -26.57 47.90
N ASP A 36 36.05 -27.83 47.73
CA ASP A 36 36.87 -29.05 47.72
C ASP A 36 36.41 -29.98 46.58
N GLY A 37 37.25 -30.93 46.19
CA GLY A 37 37.00 -31.81 45.05
C GLY A 37 36.87 -33.27 45.45
N ASP A 38 35.66 -33.73 45.76
CA ASP A 38 35.37 -35.14 46.05
C ASP A 38 35.60 -36.02 44.81
N ILE A 39 36.82 -36.54 44.69
CA ILE A 39 37.17 -37.62 43.76
C ILE A 39 36.61 -38.91 44.35
N ILE A 40 35.53 -39.43 43.74
CA ILE A 40 34.99 -40.74 44.10
C ILE A 40 35.83 -41.81 43.40
N ASP A 41 36.44 -42.70 44.18
CA ASP A 41 37.22 -43.83 43.68
C ASP A 41 36.40 -44.72 42.74
N ALA A 42 36.98 -45.05 41.59
CA ALA A 42 36.44 -46.01 40.64
C ALA A 42 37.27 -47.30 40.70
N GLU A 43 36.84 -48.24 41.55
CA GLU A 43 37.51 -49.52 41.74
C GLU A 43 37.58 -50.33 40.43
N LEU A 44 38.79 -50.78 40.07
CA LEU A 44 39.08 -51.51 38.85
C LEU A 44 38.63 -52.98 38.95
N VAL A 45 37.34 -53.22 38.69
CA VAL A 45 36.80 -54.58 38.52
C VAL A 45 37.42 -55.22 37.27
N PRO A 46 38.05 -56.41 37.36
CA PRO A 46 38.66 -57.09 36.23
C PRO A 46 37.62 -57.58 35.21
N ALA A 47 37.98 -57.56 33.93
CA ALA A 47 37.05 -57.85 32.84
C ALA A 47 36.62 -59.32 32.78
N ASP A 48 35.31 -59.56 32.71
CA ASP A 48 34.71 -60.86 32.38
C ASP A 48 34.85 -61.14 30.87
N PRO A 49 35.50 -62.25 30.45
CA PRO A 49 35.76 -62.57 29.05
C PRO A 49 34.56 -63.23 28.34
N SER A 50 33.35 -62.65 28.45
CA SER A 50 32.11 -63.24 27.91
C SER A 50 31.19 -62.30 27.10
N LEU A 51 31.69 -61.14 26.65
CA LEU A 51 30.98 -60.27 25.69
C LEU A 51 31.56 -60.39 24.26
N PRO A 52 30.73 -60.56 23.21
CA PRO A 52 31.21 -60.60 21.83
C PRO A 52 31.71 -59.22 21.36
N ALA A 53 32.72 -59.21 20.49
CA ALA A 53 33.36 -57.99 20.04
C ALA A 53 32.40 -57.05 19.27
N ALA A 54 32.42 -55.76 19.61
CA ALA A 54 31.66 -54.75 18.91
C ALA A 54 32.24 -54.49 17.50
N THR A 55 31.51 -54.85 16.46
CA THR A 55 31.81 -54.45 15.08
C THR A 55 31.52 -52.95 14.91
N PRO A 56 32.50 -52.13 14.46
CA PRO A 56 32.32 -50.69 14.27
C PRO A 56 31.62 -50.38 12.93
N ASP A 57 30.47 -51.01 12.69
CA ASP A 57 29.53 -50.61 11.64
C ASP A 57 28.14 -51.13 12.03
N GLY A 58 27.24 -50.20 12.37
CA GLY A 58 25.91 -50.54 12.85
C GLY A 58 25.14 -49.32 13.33
N ILE A 59 24.14 -48.89 12.56
CA ILE A 59 23.13 -47.94 13.03
C ILE A 59 22.25 -48.70 14.03
N ALA A 60 22.64 -48.69 15.30
CA ALA A 60 21.80 -49.16 16.38
C ALA A 60 20.51 -48.33 16.36
N GLY A 61 19.39 -48.99 16.05
CA GLY A 61 18.10 -48.32 15.94
C GLY A 61 17.75 -47.63 17.25
N ALA A 62 17.72 -46.29 17.24
CA ALA A 62 17.28 -45.53 18.39
C ALA A 62 15.87 -45.99 18.77
N GLY A 63 15.69 -46.40 20.04
CA GLY A 63 14.39 -46.88 20.53
C GLY A 63 13.28 -45.84 20.36
N PRO A 64 12.01 -46.27 20.31
CA PRO A 64 10.85 -45.41 20.06
C PRO A 64 10.92 -44.09 20.85
N ARG A 65 11.07 -42.97 20.13
CA ARG A 65 11.22 -41.65 20.74
C ARG A 65 9.84 -41.13 21.11
N TYR A 66 9.50 -41.07 22.39
CA TYR A 66 8.17 -40.65 22.84
C TYR A 66 7.99 -39.11 22.89
N LEU A 67 6.79 -38.63 22.57
CA LEU A 67 6.38 -37.23 22.67
C LEU A 67 5.71 -36.98 24.03
N VAL A 68 6.53 -36.76 25.06
CA VAL A 68 6.06 -36.38 26.40
C VAL A 68 6.13 -34.86 26.57
N THR A 69 5.09 -34.28 27.13
CA THR A 69 4.95 -32.84 27.42
C THR A 69 4.36 -32.64 28.82
N GLN A 70 4.37 -31.41 29.32
CA GLN A 70 3.71 -31.03 30.59
C GLN A 70 2.18 -31.29 30.63
N HIS A 71 1.57 -31.68 29.50
CA HIS A 71 0.15 -32.00 29.39
C HIS A 71 -0.12 -33.49 29.09
N THR A 72 0.92 -34.33 29.04
CA THR A 72 0.79 -35.76 28.73
C THR A 72 0.28 -36.53 29.96
N MET A 73 -0.99 -36.95 29.92
CA MET A 73 -1.61 -37.87 30.89
C MET A 73 -1.81 -39.24 30.25
N LEU A 74 -1.53 -40.32 31.00
CA LEU A 74 -1.57 -41.71 30.50
C LEU A 74 -2.25 -42.63 31.53
N GLY A 75 -3.04 -43.59 31.05
CA GLY A 75 -3.65 -44.63 31.87
C GLY A 75 -2.70 -45.81 32.16
N PRO A 76 -3.07 -46.73 33.07
CA PRO A 76 -2.28 -47.93 33.35
C PRO A 76 -2.01 -48.76 32.09
N GLY A 77 -0.74 -49.04 31.81
CA GLY A 77 -0.31 -49.78 30.61
C GLY A 77 -0.32 -48.98 29.30
N GLN A 78 -0.72 -47.71 29.31
CA GLN A 78 -0.73 -46.85 28.11
C GLN A 78 0.66 -46.25 27.87
N LEU A 79 1.27 -46.57 26.72
CA LEU A 79 2.49 -45.92 26.26
C LEU A 79 2.19 -44.49 25.75
N PRO A 80 3.14 -43.53 25.85
CA PRO A 80 2.96 -42.22 25.25
C PRO A 80 2.86 -42.29 23.71
N PRO A 81 2.35 -41.24 23.04
CA PRO A 81 2.47 -41.14 21.59
C PRO A 81 3.94 -41.07 21.17
N LEU A 82 4.28 -41.66 20.03
CA LEU A 82 5.62 -41.55 19.44
C LEU A 82 5.80 -40.16 18.81
N ALA A 83 6.99 -39.59 18.94
CA ALA A 83 7.39 -38.30 18.39
C ALA A 83 7.82 -38.38 16.91
N ASP A 84 7.69 -39.56 16.32
CA ASP A 84 7.80 -39.87 14.89
C ASP A 84 6.53 -40.54 14.34
N ALA A 85 5.52 -40.84 15.18
CA ALA A 85 4.20 -41.25 14.71
C ALA A 85 3.52 -40.09 13.98
N ARG A 86 3.52 -40.18 12.66
CA ARG A 86 2.64 -39.39 11.79
C ARG A 86 1.21 -39.94 11.92
N PRO A 87 0.18 -39.10 11.77
CA PRO A 87 -1.17 -39.58 11.49
C PRO A 87 -1.15 -40.54 10.28
N PRO A 88 -2.08 -41.51 10.19
CA PRO A 88 -2.15 -42.46 9.09
C PRO A 88 -2.76 -41.82 7.83
N TRP A 89 -2.11 -40.76 7.33
CA TRP A 89 -2.45 -40.11 6.06
C TRP A 89 -2.29 -41.09 4.90
N THR A 90 -3.27 -41.11 4.01
CA THR A 90 -3.26 -41.84 2.74
C THR A 90 -2.74 -40.96 1.61
N ASP A 91 -2.56 -41.49 0.41
CA ASP A 91 -2.25 -40.66 -0.77
C ASP A 91 -3.36 -39.64 -1.06
N ALA A 92 -4.63 -39.99 -0.79
CA ALA A 92 -5.78 -39.12 -1.00
C ALA A 92 -5.77 -37.86 -0.12
N ASP A 93 -5.20 -37.93 1.10
CA ASP A 93 -5.01 -36.76 1.97
C ASP A 93 -4.04 -35.71 1.39
N PHE A 94 -3.31 -36.05 0.31
CA PHE A 94 -2.39 -35.18 -0.40
C PHE A 94 -2.80 -34.89 -1.86
N ARG A 95 -3.98 -35.35 -2.31
CA ARG A 95 -4.52 -35.04 -3.64
C ARG A 95 -5.72 -34.12 -3.53
N LEU A 96 -5.78 -33.14 -4.43
CA LEU A 96 -7.00 -32.41 -4.77
C LEU A 96 -7.68 -33.11 -5.95
N SER A 97 -9.00 -32.98 -6.09
CA SER A 97 -9.70 -33.45 -7.28
C SER A 97 -9.46 -32.54 -8.50
N GLU A 98 -9.85 -32.99 -9.69
CA GLU A 98 -9.79 -32.15 -10.89
C GLU A 98 -10.70 -30.90 -10.78
N GLU A 99 -11.79 -31.00 -10.01
CA GLU A 99 -12.71 -29.89 -9.70
C GLU A 99 -12.07 -28.89 -8.72
N ASP A 100 -11.47 -29.37 -7.62
CA ASP A 100 -10.71 -28.53 -6.67
C ASP A 100 -9.55 -27.79 -7.35
N VAL A 101 -8.86 -28.43 -8.31
CA VAL A 101 -7.76 -27.81 -9.06
C VAL A 101 -8.31 -26.74 -10.02
N ALA A 102 -9.42 -26.99 -10.70
CA ALA A 102 -10.05 -25.99 -11.57
C ALA A 102 -10.54 -24.76 -10.80
N ASP A 103 -11.14 -24.95 -9.62
CA ASP A 103 -11.54 -23.85 -8.72
C ASP A 103 -10.33 -23.04 -8.23
N LEU A 104 -9.17 -23.68 -8.01
CA LEU A 104 -7.91 -23.01 -7.65
C LEU A 104 -7.16 -22.37 -8.84
N GLU A 105 -7.57 -22.64 -10.08
CA GLU A 105 -7.09 -21.92 -11.27
C GLU A 105 -7.84 -20.58 -11.49
N GLU A 106 -8.94 -20.31 -10.77
CA GLU A 106 -9.58 -18.99 -10.77
C GLU A 106 -8.67 -17.89 -10.18
N GLU A 107 -8.80 -16.64 -10.66
CA GLU A 107 -7.96 -15.53 -10.20
C GLU A 107 -8.32 -15.01 -8.79
N ASP A 108 -7.71 -15.62 -7.76
CA ASP A 108 -7.78 -15.22 -6.35
C ASP A 108 -7.43 -13.74 -6.07
N LEU A 109 -6.55 -13.16 -6.89
CA LEU A 109 -5.97 -11.83 -6.72
C LEU A 109 -6.39 -10.87 -7.82
N ALA A 110 -6.95 -9.72 -7.42
CA ALA A 110 -7.30 -8.62 -8.31
C ALA A 110 -6.16 -8.28 -9.31
N GLU A 111 -6.51 -8.15 -10.60
CA GLU A 111 -5.63 -7.92 -11.76
C GLU A 111 -4.43 -6.99 -11.49
N ASN A 112 -4.67 -5.82 -10.88
CA ASN A 112 -3.60 -4.86 -10.59
C ASN A 112 -2.61 -5.34 -9.50
N THR A 113 -3.06 -6.13 -8.53
CA THR A 113 -2.19 -6.79 -7.55
C THR A 113 -1.29 -7.80 -8.24
N ARG A 114 -1.84 -8.62 -9.15
CA ARG A 114 -1.09 -9.60 -9.96
C ARG A 114 -0.02 -8.91 -10.83
N ILE A 115 -0.39 -7.90 -11.61
CA ILE A 115 0.54 -7.09 -12.44
C ILE A 115 1.68 -6.46 -11.60
N ASN A 116 1.36 -5.93 -10.41
CA ASN A 116 2.36 -5.31 -9.53
C ASN A 116 3.25 -6.35 -8.82
N ARG A 117 2.72 -7.53 -8.48
CA ARG A 117 3.51 -8.67 -7.97
C ARG A 117 4.48 -9.15 -9.04
N ASP A 118 3.96 -9.50 -10.21
CA ASP A 118 4.71 -10.18 -11.26
C ASP A 118 5.79 -9.28 -11.90
N SER A 119 5.60 -7.95 -11.92
CA SER A 119 6.67 -6.99 -12.29
C SER A 119 7.74 -6.84 -11.21
N THR A 120 7.36 -6.86 -9.93
CA THR A 120 8.31 -6.80 -8.80
C THR A 120 9.14 -8.08 -8.71
N VAL A 121 8.51 -9.25 -8.93
CA VAL A 121 9.15 -10.57 -8.92
C VAL A 121 10.21 -10.67 -10.02
N ARG A 122 9.86 -10.38 -11.28
CA ARG A 122 10.83 -10.38 -12.40
C ARG A 122 12.03 -9.44 -12.17
N ALA A 123 11.82 -8.28 -11.54
CA ALA A 123 12.91 -7.37 -11.19
C ALA A 123 13.83 -7.91 -10.08
N PHE A 124 13.32 -8.77 -9.19
CA PHE A 124 14.09 -9.46 -8.17
C PHE A 124 14.81 -10.70 -8.71
N GLU A 125 14.14 -11.52 -9.53
CA GLU A 125 14.72 -12.67 -10.22
C GLU A 125 15.89 -12.25 -11.11
N ALA A 126 15.72 -11.21 -11.93
CA ALA A 126 16.78 -10.65 -12.75
C ALA A 126 17.96 -10.12 -11.92
N TRP A 127 17.72 -9.51 -10.76
CA TRP A 127 18.81 -9.10 -9.85
C TRP A 127 19.52 -10.30 -9.21
N CYS A 128 18.78 -11.36 -8.84
CA CYS A 128 19.34 -12.58 -8.29
C CYS A 128 20.24 -13.33 -9.30
N ALA A 129 19.86 -13.31 -10.58
CA ALA A 129 20.63 -13.89 -11.67
C ALA A 129 21.93 -13.13 -12.00
N THR A 130 22.00 -11.81 -11.73
CA THR A 130 23.20 -10.98 -11.94
C THR A 130 24.14 -10.92 -10.71
N GLN A 131 23.96 -11.80 -9.73
CA GLN A 131 24.91 -11.95 -8.62
C GLN A 131 25.99 -12.96 -8.98
N ASP A 132 27.16 -12.84 -8.36
CA ASP A 132 28.24 -13.82 -8.45
C ASP A 132 28.56 -14.39 -7.05
N PRO A 133 28.39 -15.71 -6.81
CA PRO A 133 27.61 -16.62 -7.65
C PRO A 133 26.12 -16.24 -7.69
N PRO A 134 25.35 -16.69 -8.71
CA PRO A 134 23.92 -16.43 -8.83
C PRO A 134 23.13 -16.89 -7.60
N ARG A 135 22.08 -16.14 -7.24
CA ARG A 135 21.26 -16.42 -6.05
C ARG A 135 19.93 -17.06 -6.42
N LEU A 136 19.45 -17.97 -5.59
CA LEU A 136 18.09 -18.51 -5.72
C LEU A 136 17.06 -17.45 -5.30
N ALA A 137 16.10 -17.16 -6.19
CA ALA A 137 15.01 -16.21 -5.95
C ALA A 137 13.76 -16.86 -5.33
N TYR A 138 13.58 -18.17 -5.50
CA TYR A 138 12.43 -18.91 -5.00
C TYR A 138 12.80 -20.38 -4.66
N PRO A 139 12.68 -20.81 -3.38
CA PRO A 139 12.64 -19.96 -2.19
C PRO A 139 13.96 -19.17 -2.03
N CYS A 140 13.89 -17.88 -1.64
CA CYS A 140 15.09 -17.08 -1.37
C CYS A 140 15.42 -17.02 0.13
N THR A 141 16.72 -17.09 0.43
CA THR A 141 17.20 -17.01 1.82
C THR A 141 17.04 -15.60 2.41
N THR A 142 16.97 -15.51 3.73
CA THR A 142 17.03 -14.23 4.48
C THR A 142 18.21 -13.34 4.06
N ALA A 143 19.35 -13.95 3.71
CA ALA A 143 20.52 -13.23 3.20
C ALA A 143 20.26 -12.61 1.81
N THR A 144 19.69 -13.37 0.86
CA THR A 144 19.33 -12.88 -0.49
C THR A 144 18.26 -11.78 -0.42
N TYR A 145 17.19 -12.00 0.36
CA TYR A 145 16.12 -11.03 0.58
C TYR A 145 16.62 -9.73 1.22
N THR A 146 17.49 -9.84 2.25
CA THR A 146 18.10 -8.65 2.88
C THR A 146 19.06 -7.93 1.94
N ALA A 147 19.86 -8.66 1.16
CA ALA A 147 20.79 -8.08 0.19
C ALA A 147 20.07 -7.28 -0.91
N TYR A 148 18.97 -7.81 -1.46
CA TYR A 148 18.16 -7.08 -2.43
C TYR A 148 17.50 -5.84 -1.82
N GLY A 149 16.96 -5.94 -0.61
CA GLY A 149 16.42 -4.78 0.09
C GLY A 149 17.48 -3.69 0.33
N LEU A 150 18.71 -4.07 0.67
CA LEU A 150 19.83 -3.12 0.78
C LEU A 150 20.23 -2.52 -0.57
N HIS A 151 20.19 -3.29 -1.67
CA HIS A 151 20.39 -2.80 -3.04
C HIS A 151 19.34 -1.74 -3.43
N LEU A 152 18.06 -2.01 -3.18
CA LEU A 152 16.99 -1.04 -3.42
C LEU A 152 17.11 0.21 -2.54
N ILE A 153 17.59 0.08 -1.29
CA ILE A 153 17.89 1.25 -0.43
C ILE A 153 19.06 2.08 -0.99
N ARG A 154 20.11 1.46 -1.56
CA ARG A 154 21.21 2.20 -2.22
C ARG A 154 20.71 2.98 -3.43
N ARG A 155 19.95 2.34 -4.32
CA ARG A 155 19.30 2.98 -5.48
C ARG A 155 18.34 4.09 -5.06
N GLY A 156 17.57 3.87 -3.99
CA GLY A 156 16.71 4.88 -3.38
C GLY A 156 17.46 6.09 -2.83
N LYS A 157 18.64 5.89 -2.22
CA LYS A 157 19.53 6.99 -1.80
C LYS A 157 20.18 7.74 -2.98
N ALA A 158 20.28 7.12 -4.15
CA ALA A 158 20.66 7.78 -5.40
C ALA A 158 19.48 8.47 -6.11
N GLY A 159 18.29 8.53 -5.49
CA GLY A 159 17.10 9.24 -5.99
C GLY A 159 16.08 8.37 -6.72
N GLU A 160 16.40 7.12 -7.07
CA GLU A 160 15.54 6.28 -7.93
C GLU A 160 14.25 5.80 -7.24
N PHE A 161 14.28 5.62 -5.92
CA PHE A 161 13.15 5.07 -5.15
C PHE A 161 12.94 5.81 -3.83
N LYS A 162 11.67 5.98 -3.45
CA LYS A 162 11.28 6.46 -2.12
C LYS A 162 11.16 5.30 -1.12
N PRO A 163 11.30 5.54 0.21
CA PRO A 163 11.28 4.47 1.22
C PRO A 163 10.03 3.57 1.19
N ASP A 164 8.86 4.14 0.91
CA ASP A 164 7.60 3.38 0.85
C ASP A 164 7.50 2.54 -0.43
N SER A 165 8.16 2.93 -1.52
CA SER A 165 8.25 2.14 -2.75
C SER A 165 9.07 0.87 -2.51
N VAL A 166 10.23 1.00 -1.86
CA VAL A 166 11.06 -0.14 -1.47
C VAL A 166 10.32 -1.04 -0.47
N GLY A 167 9.60 -0.45 0.49
CA GLY A 167 8.73 -1.20 1.42
C GLY A 167 7.67 -2.03 0.71
N GLN A 168 7.03 -1.50 -0.34
CA GLN A 168 6.07 -2.25 -1.16
C GLN A 168 6.74 -3.36 -1.98
N TYR A 169 7.89 -3.10 -2.60
CA TYR A 169 8.63 -4.09 -3.39
C TYR A 169 9.01 -5.30 -2.51
N MET A 170 9.66 -5.06 -1.37
CA MET A 170 10.03 -6.13 -0.44
C MET A 170 8.81 -6.89 0.09
N SER A 171 7.71 -6.19 0.39
CA SER A 171 6.46 -6.83 0.83
C SER A 171 5.87 -7.78 -0.21
N ARG A 172 5.87 -7.42 -1.50
CA ARG A 172 5.36 -8.32 -2.57
C ARG A 172 6.22 -9.57 -2.69
N ILE A 173 7.54 -9.42 -2.65
CA ILE A 173 8.48 -10.55 -2.70
C ILE A 173 8.26 -11.47 -1.50
N TYR A 174 8.18 -10.92 -0.28
CA TYR A 174 7.92 -11.70 0.94
C TYR A 174 6.62 -12.50 0.89
N ASN A 175 5.52 -11.90 0.40
CA ASN A 175 4.24 -12.61 0.32
C ASN A 175 4.22 -13.68 -0.80
N TRP A 176 4.99 -13.49 -1.88
CA TRP A 176 5.16 -14.46 -2.96
C TRP A 176 5.92 -15.72 -2.53
N GLN A 177 6.91 -15.60 -1.62
CA GLN A 177 7.66 -16.76 -1.11
C GLN A 177 6.76 -17.81 -0.44
N PRO A 178 7.10 -19.13 -0.52
CA PRO A 178 6.35 -20.21 0.12
C PRO A 178 6.23 -19.96 1.62
N VAL A 179 5.04 -20.19 2.20
CA VAL A 179 4.69 -19.71 3.56
C VAL A 179 5.73 -20.13 4.60
N ASP A 180 6.10 -21.40 4.61
CA ASP A 180 7.02 -22.01 5.60
C ASP A 180 8.50 -21.71 5.32
N LEU A 181 8.81 -21.17 4.13
CA LEU A 181 10.18 -20.83 3.68
C LEU A 181 10.37 -19.31 3.55
N ARG A 182 9.49 -18.51 4.14
CA ARG A 182 9.54 -17.04 4.09
C ARG A 182 10.78 -16.48 4.79
N PRO A 183 11.59 -15.63 4.13
CA PRO A 183 12.79 -15.04 4.73
C PRO A 183 12.43 -14.05 5.85
N ASP A 184 13.25 -13.96 6.90
CA ASP A 184 13.02 -13.01 8.00
C ASP A 184 13.08 -11.56 7.49
N PRO A 185 11.98 -10.79 7.62
CA PRO A 185 11.96 -9.41 7.16
C PRO A 185 12.40 -8.40 8.22
N SER A 186 12.74 -8.82 9.44
CA SER A 186 13.00 -7.92 10.59
C SER A 186 14.08 -6.88 10.29
N ARG A 187 15.27 -7.32 9.85
CA ARG A 187 16.44 -6.48 9.61
C ARG A 187 16.17 -5.46 8.50
N ILE A 188 15.59 -5.88 7.37
CA ILE A 188 15.29 -4.97 6.26
C ILE A 188 14.14 -4.01 6.59
N LYS A 189 13.07 -4.45 7.28
CA LYS A 189 12.02 -3.55 7.80
C LYS A 189 12.63 -2.48 8.72
N GLY A 190 13.58 -2.85 9.59
CA GLY A 190 14.36 -1.92 10.41
C GLY A 190 15.17 -0.90 9.60
N ARG A 191 15.91 -1.34 8.56
CA ARG A 191 16.69 -0.45 7.69
C ARG A 191 15.82 0.50 6.86
N ILE A 192 14.66 0.05 6.37
CA ILE A 192 13.70 0.92 5.66
C ILE A 192 13.14 2.00 6.60
N ARG A 193 12.76 1.64 7.83
CA ARG A 193 12.31 2.61 8.86
C ARG A 193 13.39 3.65 9.17
N ALA A 194 14.64 3.21 9.38
CA ALA A 194 15.77 4.11 9.66
C ALA A 194 16.05 5.07 8.49
N TRP A 195 16.05 4.55 7.25
CA TRP A 195 16.21 5.40 6.06
C TRP A 195 15.05 6.37 5.90
N LYS A 196 13.79 5.95 6.12
CA LYS A 196 12.62 6.84 6.07
C LYS A 196 12.75 8.01 7.05
N LYS A 197 13.21 7.77 8.28
CA LYS A 197 13.51 8.84 9.25
C LYS A 197 14.51 9.84 8.67
N THR A 198 15.68 9.38 8.21
CA THR A 198 16.71 10.28 7.65
C THR A 198 16.26 11.01 6.38
N TRP A 199 15.45 10.36 5.55
CA TRP A 199 14.92 10.93 4.31
C TRP A 199 13.90 12.04 4.58
N THR A 200 12.97 11.83 5.50
CA THR A 200 12.03 12.89 5.92
C THR A 200 12.72 14.03 6.68
N GLN A 201 13.77 13.74 7.47
CA GLN A 201 14.61 14.80 8.06
C GLN A 201 15.35 15.65 7.00
N ALA A 202 15.65 15.08 5.83
CA ALA A 202 16.21 15.78 4.67
C ALA A 202 15.13 16.39 3.74
N GLY A 203 13.93 16.68 4.26
CA GLY A 203 12.82 17.26 3.49
C GLY A 203 12.03 16.28 2.61
N GLY A 204 12.33 14.97 2.68
CA GLY A 204 11.68 13.94 1.87
C GLY A 204 10.20 13.74 2.19
N THR A 205 9.34 14.11 1.24
CA THR A 205 7.87 14.00 1.33
C THR A 205 7.29 12.89 0.45
N VAL A 206 6.16 12.34 0.92
CA VAL A 206 5.38 11.33 0.19
C VAL A 206 4.52 12.01 -0.85
N ASP A 207 4.59 11.55 -2.11
CA ASP A 207 3.82 12.13 -3.20
C ASP A 207 2.31 11.97 -2.95
N ARG A 208 1.60 13.08 -3.11
CA ARG A 208 0.14 13.18 -3.10
C ARG A 208 -0.26 13.99 -4.31
N SER A 209 -1.34 13.58 -4.97
CA SER A 209 -1.95 14.39 -6.03
C SER A 209 -2.40 15.75 -5.50
N ALA A 210 -2.67 16.70 -6.40
CA ALA A 210 -3.45 17.89 -6.11
C ALA A 210 -4.76 17.57 -5.37
N ALA A 211 -5.37 18.57 -4.73
CA ALA A 211 -6.79 18.57 -4.40
C ALA A 211 -7.52 19.40 -5.44
N VAL A 212 -8.46 18.78 -6.18
CA VAL A 212 -9.39 19.51 -7.06
C VAL A 212 -10.62 19.80 -6.21
N THR A 213 -10.54 20.90 -5.46
CA THR A 213 -11.63 21.44 -4.65
C THR A 213 -12.75 21.99 -5.54
N LEU A 214 -13.88 22.40 -4.95
CA LEU A 214 -15.06 22.87 -5.67
C LEU A 214 -14.72 23.95 -6.71
N GLU A 215 -13.91 24.95 -6.35
CA GLU A 215 -13.47 26.02 -7.26
C GLU A 215 -12.78 25.46 -8.52
N TYR A 216 -11.77 24.61 -8.34
CA TYR A 216 -11.06 23.98 -9.44
C TYR A 216 -11.97 23.01 -10.23
N ASN A 217 -12.88 22.29 -9.57
CA ASN A 217 -13.81 21.40 -10.25
C ASN A 217 -14.80 22.17 -11.13
N LEU A 218 -15.33 23.29 -10.65
CA LEU A 218 -16.21 24.16 -11.42
C LEU A 218 -15.47 24.84 -12.57
N ARG A 219 -14.22 25.30 -12.36
CA ARG A 219 -13.35 25.80 -13.44
C ARG A 219 -13.06 24.73 -14.50
N ILE A 220 -12.84 23.49 -14.10
CA ILE A 220 -12.66 22.36 -15.03
C ILE A 220 -13.95 22.12 -15.82
N ILE A 221 -15.10 22.02 -15.15
CA ILE A 221 -16.40 21.80 -15.78
C ILE A 221 -16.77 22.93 -16.75
N ALA A 222 -16.47 24.18 -16.42
CA ALA A 222 -16.70 25.35 -17.28
C ALA A 222 -15.87 25.35 -18.57
N ALA A 223 -14.77 24.60 -18.63
CA ALA A 223 -13.96 24.41 -19.84
C ALA A 223 -14.46 23.27 -20.76
N ILE A 224 -15.56 22.59 -20.40
CA ILE A 224 -16.08 21.42 -21.13
C ILE A 224 -17.21 21.83 -22.08
N ASP A 225 -17.05 21.51 -23.37
CA ASP A 225 -18.10 21.64 -24.37
C ASP A 225 -19.20 20.57 -24.20
N GLU A 226 -20.14 20.85 -23.29
CA GLU A 226 -21.36 20.07 -23.04
C GLU A 226 -22.32 19.98 -24.24
N SER A 227 -22.05 20.59 -25.41
CA SER A 227 -22.82 20.31 -26.63
C SER A 227 -22.51 18.91 -27.17
N THR A 228 -21.27 18.46 -27.03
CA THR A 228 -20.78 17.19 -27.59
C THR A 228 -21.11 15.98 -26.71
N ASN A 229 -21.21 14.79 -27.32
CA ASN A 229 -21.33 13.52 -26.59
C ASN A 229 -20.17 13.30 -25.61
N ILE A 230 -18.98 13.78 -25.99
CA ILE A 230 -17.75 13.69 -25.20
C ILE A 230 -17.84 14.60 -23.97
N GLY A 231 -18.20 15.87 -24.15
CA GLY A 231 -18.34 16.82 -23.04
C GLY A 231 -19.48 16.47 -22.09
N LYS A 232 -20.61 15.95 -22.60
CA LYS A 232 -21.72 15.43 -21.76
C LYS A 232 -21.26 14.32 -20.83
N ARG A 233 -20.43 13.38 -21.31
CA ARG A 233 -19.78 12.36 -20.47
C ARG A 233 -18.85 12.99 -19.44
N ASP A 234 -18.01 13.91 -19.89
CA ASP A 234 -16.88 14.42 -19.12
C ASP A 234 -17.29 15.39 -18.01
N ALA A 235 -18.28 16.26 -18.26
CA ALA A 235 -18.86 17.14 -17.24
C ALA A 235 -19.58 16.32 -16.16
N PHE A 236 -20.30 15.25 -16.54
CA PHE A 236 -20.88 14.33 -15.59
C PHE A 236 -19.83 13.51 -14.82
N LEU A 237 -18.74 13.10 -15.49
CA LEU A 237 -17.61 12.40 -14.87
C LEU A 237 -16.94 13.26 -13.78
N ALA A 238 -16.60 14.51 -14.09
CA ALA A 238 -15.99 15.44 -13.14
C ALA A 238 -16.92 15.76 -11.96
N ALA A 239 -18.20 16.08 -12.24
CA ALA A 239 -19.19 16.34 -11.21
C ALA A 239 -19.40 15.13 -10.29
N LEU A 240 -19.60 13.92 -10.83
CA LEU A 240 -19.80 12.70 -10.03
C LEU A 240 -18.54 12.28 -9.25
N ALA A 241 -17.36 12.45 -9.84
CA ALA A 241 -16.08 12.14 -9.19
C ALA A 241 -15.86 13.01 -7.93
N TYR A 242 -16.19 14.30 -8.02
CA TYR A 242 -16.22 15.23 -6.88
C TYR A 242 -17.30 14.80 -5.88
N SER A 243 -18.58 14.85 -6.29
CA SER A 243 -19.72 14.79 -5.37
C SER A 243 -19.86 13.48 -4.58
N ASN A 244 -19.29 12.37 -5.07
CA ASN A 244 -19.27 11.09 -4.35
C ASN A 244 -17.88 10.60 -3.91
N LEU A 245 -16.86 11.47 -3.97
CA LEU A 245 -15.49 11.18 -3.52
C LEU A 245 -14.92 9.90 -4.16
N HIS A 246 -15.25 9.61 -5.42
CA HIS A 246 -14.98 8.30 -6.03
C HIS A 246 -13.48 7.97 -6.12
N ARG A 247 -13.16 6.68 -5.97
CA ARG A 247 -11.87 6.13 -6.46
C ARG A 247 -11.99 5.86 -7.96
N GLU A 248 -10.88 5.91 -8.68
CA GLU A 248 -10.82 5.73 -10.14
C GLU A 248 -11.49 4.43 -10.64
N MET A 249 -11.25 3.32 -9.93
CA MET A 249 -11.88 2.02 -10.20
C MET A 249 -13.38 2.01 -9.85
N GLU A 250 -13.82 2.79 -8.87
CA GLU A 250 -15.25 2.95 -8.52
C GLU A 250 -16.02 3.73 -9.61
N LEU A 251 -15.34 4.52 -10.45
CA LEU A 251 -15.91 5.09 -11.68
C LEU A 251 -15.85 4.10 -12.85
N ALA A 252 -14.70 3.42 -13.03
CA ALA A 252 -14.47 2.50 -14.15
C ALA A 252 -15.37 1.25 -14.14
N ASP A 253 -15.78 0.80 -12.96
CA ASP A 253 -16.70 -0.33 -12.75
C ASP A 253 -18.12 0.11 -12.35
N GLN A 254 -18.46 1.40 -12.53
CA GLN A 254 -19.82 1.87 -12.30
C GLN A 254 -20.76 1.46 -13.45
N LEU A 255 -21.98 1.04 -13.11
CA LEU A 255 -22.99 0.55 -14.06
C LEU A 255 -24.21 1.47 -14.10
N ASN A 256 -24.94 1.47 -15.21
CA ASN A 256 -26.16 2.28 -15.34
C ASN A 256 -27.17 2.02 -14.22
N LYS A 257 -27.43 0.75 -13.85
CA LYS A 257 -28.39 0.38 -12.79
C LYS A 257 -28.01 0.83 -11.38
N ARG A 258 -26.75 1.22 -11.17
CA ARG A 258 -26.20 1.68 -9.88
C ARG A 258 -26.32 3.19 -9.68
N ILE A 259 -26.91 3.91 -10.63
CA ILE A 259 -27.35 5.30 -10.49
C ILE A 259 -28.88 5.33 -10.57
N ARG A 260 -29.55 5.98 -9.61
CA ARG A 260 -30.94 6.43 -9.78
C ARG A 260 -30.93 7.95 -9.77
N VAL A 261 -31.53 8.56 -10.80
CA VAL A 261 -31.61 10.01 -10.97
C VAL A 261 -33.02 10.42 -10.60
N TYR A 262 -33.13 11.28 -9.59
CA TYR A 262 -34.37 11.94 -9.16
C TYR A 262 -34.36 13.38 -9.68
N ASP A 263 -35.36 14.18 -9.37
CA ASP A 263 -35.35 15.63 -9.68
C ASP A 263 -34.51 16.44 -8.68
N THR A 264 -34.39 15.96 -7.42
CA THR A 264 -33.63 16.60 -6.34
C THR A 264 -32.19 16.09 -6.18
N GLY A 265 -31.75 15.08 -6.96
CA GLY A 265 -30.42 14.49 -6.78
C GLY A 265 -30.26 13.09 -7.36
N LEU A 266 -29.15 12.44 -6.99
CA LEU A 266 -28.77 11.09 -7.40
C LEU A 266 -28.62 10.15 -6.20
N LEU A 267 -29.23 8.96 -6.26
CA LEU A 267 -28.81 7.82 -5.43
C LEU A 267 -27.71 7.07 -6.18
N VAL A 268 -26.51 7.01 -5.59
CA VAL A 268 -25.32 6.39 -6.17
C VAL A 268 -24.92 5.18 -5.33
N THR A 269 -24.96 3.99 -5.94
CA THR A 269 -24.51 2.73 -5.32
C THR A 269 -23.09 2.41 -5.79
N THR A 270 -22.16 2.24 -4.85
CA THR A 270 -20.81 1.74 -5.09
C THR A 270 -20.74 0.31 -4.55
N ALA A 271 -20.80 -0.69 -5.44
CA ALA A 271 -21.02 -2.10 -5.05
C ALA A 271 -19.81 -2.78 -4.39
N VAL A 272 -18.59 -2.43 -4.80
CA VAL A 272 -17.34 -2.89 -4.18
C VAL A 272 -16.46 -1.67 -3.94
N SER A 273 -15.79 -1.61 -2.81
CA SER A 273 -14.82 -0.56 -2.50
C SER A 273 -13.60 -1.14 -1.80
N LYS A 274 -12.47 -0.41 -1.72
CA LYS A 274 -11.25 -0.95 -1.09
C LYS A 274 -11.44 -1.36 0.38
N THR A 275 -12.41 -0.77 1.08
CA THR A 275 -12.77 -1.11 2.47
C THR A 275 -13.94 -2.07 2.59
N ASP A 276 -14.67 -2.33 1.50
CA ASP A 276 -15.74 -3.33 1.42
C ASP A 276 -15.44 -4.28 0.26
N GLN A 277 -14.49 -5.20 0.50
CA GLN A 277 -14.17 -6.29 -0.42
C GLN A 277 -15.23 -7.41 -0.41
N ALA A 278 -16.06 -7.45 0.64
CA ALA A 278 -17.19 -8.37 0.74
C ALA A 278 -18.40 -7.98 -0.13
N GLY A 279 -18.34 -6.87 -0.87
CA GLY A 279 -19.31 -6.51 -1.90
C GLY A 279 -20.73 -6.19 -1.39
N ARG A 280 -20.88 -5.82 -0.11
CA ARG A 280 -22.17 -5.39 0.47
C ARG A 280 -22.70 -4.15 -0.24
N GLY A 281 -21.78 -3.27 -0.62
CA GLY A 281 -22.02 -2.04 -1.33
C GLY A 281 -22.50 -0.90 -0.44
N SER A 282 -22.11 0.32 -0.76
CA SER A 282 -22.61 1.53 -0.11
C SER A 282 -23.47 2.32 -1.09
N SER A 283 -24.72 2.61 -0.73
CA SER A 283 -25.56 3.56 -1.45
C SER A 283 -25.60 4.89 -0.73
N ARG A 284 -25.39 5.99 -1.45
CA ARG A 284 -25.46 7.36 -0.92
C ARG A 284 -26.35 8.22 -1.80
N PHE A 285 -27.27 8.94 -1.19
CA PHE A 285 -27.98 10.03 -1.87
C PHE A 285 -27.07 11.27 -1.93
N ILE A 286 -27.13 11.95 -3.07
CA ILE A 286 -26.37 13.15 -3.38
C ILE A 286 -27.38 14.16 -3.89
N GLU A 287 -27.72 15.14 -3.06
CA GLU A 287 -28.56 16.26 -3.45
C GLU A 287 -27.91 17.03 -4.62
N ASP A 288 -28.72 17.51 -5.56
CA ASP A 288 -28.20 18.36 -6.63
C ASP A 288 -27.92 19.78 -6.14
N ARG A 289 -26.95 20.43 -6.76
CA ARG A 289 -26.56 21.81 -6.48
C ARG A 289 -26.57 22.61 -7.78
N GLU A 290 -26.94 23.88 -7.70
CA GLU A 290 -27.02 24.77 -8.86
C GLU A 290 -25.68 24.95 -9.60
N ASP A 291 -24.56 24.76 -8.91
CA ASP A 291 -23.21 24.82 -9.48
C ASP A 291 -22.80 23.50 -10.19
N LEU A 292 -23.02 22.35 -9.53
CA LEU A 292 -22.61 21.03 -10.02
C LEU A 292 -23.62 20.40 -11.00
N GLN A 293 -24.90 20.76 -10.94
CA GLN A 293 -25.96 20.43 -11.92
C GLN A 293 -25.98 18.95 -12.31
N LEU A 294 -25.79 18.09 -11.30
CA LEU A 294 -25.54 16.67 -11.37
C LEU A 294 -26.72 15.92 -11.98
N VAL A 295 -27.97 16.34 -11.71
CA VAL A 295 -29.19 15.78 -12.33
C VAL A 295 -29.23 16.11 -13.80
N ARG A 296 -28.95 17.37 -14.21
CA ARG A 296 -28.89 17.76 -15.63
C ARG A 296 -27.82 16.96 -16.37
N ARG A 297 -26.60 16.94 -15.83
CA ARG A 297 -25.44 16.26 -16.44
C ARG A 297 -25.65 14.74 -16.51
N ALA A 298 -26.26 14.13 -15.49
CA ALA A 298 -26.65 12.72 -15.52
C ALA A 298 -27.71 12.42 -16.59
N ARG A 299 -28.75 13.26 -16.73
CA ARG A 299 -29.80 13.11 -17.75
C ARG A 299 -29.21 13.28 -19.17
N ALA A 300 -28.38 14.30 -19.38
CA ALA A 300 -27.74 14.56 -20.67
C ALA A 300 -26.82 13.40 -21.11
N TRP A 301 -26.01 12.85 -20.20
CA TRP A 301 -25.17 11.69 -20.52
C TRP A 301 -25.99 10.41 -20.72
N ARG A 302 -27.06 10.20 -19.95
CA ARG A 302 -27.98 9.05 -20.15
C ARG A 302 -28.74 9.10 -21.47
N ALA A 303 -29.08 10.28 -21.99
CA ALA A 303 -29.62 10.43 -23.34
C ALA A 303 -28.59 9.92 -24.38
N VAL A 304 -27.34 10.41 -24.31
CA VAL A 304 -26.27 9.96 -25.21
C VAL A 304 -26.04 8.44 -25.14
N LEU A 305 -26.05 7.84 -23.93
CA LEU A 305 -25.96 6.39 -23.80
C LEU A 305 -27.16 5.66 -24.42
N LYS A 306 -28.38 6.21 -24.33
CA LYS A 306 -29.58 5.62 -24.94
C LYS A 306 -29.50 5.68 -26.46
N ASP A 307 -29.14 6.83 -27.00
CA ASP A 307 -29.06 7.09 -28.45
C ASP A 307 -27.93 6.26 -29.10
N LEU A 308 -26.87 5.96 -28.35
CA LEU A 308 -25.78 5.06 -28.75
C LEU A 308 -26.02 3.56 -28.42
N GLY A 309 -27.20 3.17 -27.93
CA GLY A 309 -27.53 1.77 -27.64
C GLY A 309 -26.79 1.14 -26.45
N ALA A 310 -26.30 1.95 -25.51
CA ALA A 310 -25.46 1.58 -24.36
C ALA A 310 -26.10 1.98 -23.00
N ALA A 311 -27.42 2.08 -22.94
CA ALA A 311 -28.19 2.42 -21.75
C ALA A 311 -28.75 1.19 -20.99
N GLY A 312 -28.28 -0.03 -21.31
CA GLY A 312 -28.70 -1.24 -20.60
C GLY A 312 -28.36 -1.18 -19.11
N PRO A 313 -29.09 -1.88 -18.22
CA PRO A 313 -28.90 -1.79 -16.78
C PRO A 313 -27.47 -2.21 -16.35
N ASP A 314 -26.91 -3.21 -17.03
CA ASP A 314 -25.57 -3.75 -16.82
C ASP A 314 -24.50 -3.16 -17.75
N ASP A 315 -24.86 -2.20 -18.61
CA ASP A 315 -23.86 -1.43 -19.35
C ASP A 315 -23.00 -0.57 -18.39
N PRO A 316 -21.71 -0.39 -18.70
CA PRO A 316 -20.84 0.52 -17.99
C PRO A 316 -21.34 1.97 -18.12
N LEU A 317 -21.46 2.67 -17.00
CA LEU A 317 -21.90 4.06 -16.96
C LEU A 317 -20.94 4.98 -17.73
N PHE A 318 -19.62 4.74 -17.65
CA PHE A 318 -18.63 5.48 -18.42
C PHE A 318 -18.05 4.63 -19.55
N ARG A 319 -18.28 5.10 -20.78
CA ARG A 319 -17.86 4.46 -22.03
C ARG A 319 -16.76 5.27 -22.72
N ALA A 320 -15.80 4.55 -23.30
CA ALA A 320 -14.83 5.17 -24.19
C ALA A 320 -15.55 5.61 -25.48
N LEU A 321 -15.21 6.80 -25.96
CA LEU A 321 -15.78 7.41 -27.15
C LEU A 321 -14.64 7.71 -28.13
N THR A 322 -14.91 7.52 -29.43
CA THR A 322 -14.04 7.96 -30.51
C THR A 322 -14.00 9.48 -30.59
N ARG A 323 -13.08 10.06 -31.38
CA ARG A 323 -13.01 11.51 -31.61
C ARG A 323 -14.31 12.11 -32.15
N GLY A 324 -15.13 11.30 -32.85
CA GLY A 324 -16.46 11.69 -33.35
C GLY A 324 -17.61 11.51 -32.35
N GLY A 325 -17.36 11.10 -31.10
CA GLY A 325 -18.40 10.96 -30.07
C GLY A 325 -19.24 9.67 -30.13
N ASN A 326 -18.84 8.70 -30.97
CA ASN A 326 -19.43 7.36 -31.04
C ASN A 326 -18.71 6.39 -30.07
N LEU A 327 -19.34 5.28 -29.70
CA LEU A 327 -18.72 4.26 -28.83
C LEU A 327 -17.44 3.67 -29.45
N VAL A 328 -16.41 3.45 -28.63
CA VAL A 328 -15.27 2.61 -28.99
C VAL A 328 -15.71 1.14 -28.90
N THR A 329 -15.51 0.39 -29.99
CA THR A 329 -15.66 -1.06 -30.00
C THR A 329 -14.39 -1.71 -29.46
N TYR A 330 -14.54 -2.76 -28.67
CA TYR A 330 -13.45 -3.58 -28.15
C TYR A 330 -13.58 -5.04 -28.66
N PRO A 331 -12.47 -5.80 -28.73
CA PRO A 331 -12.51 -7.25 -28.91
C PRO A 331 -13.40 -7.93 -27.85
N ALA A 332 -14.14 -8.97 -28.25
CA ALA A 332 -15.15 -9.62 -27.40
C ALA A 332 -14.53 -10.41 -26.23
N ASP A 333 -13.33 -10.93 -26.44
CA ASP A 333 -12.45 -11.62 -25.48
C ASP A 333 -11.84 -10.69 -24.42
N ARG A 334 -11.99 -9.36 -24.57
CA ARG A 334 -11.42 -8.39 -23.63
C ARG A 334 -12.02 -8.59 -22.23
N LYS A 335 -11.20 -9.05 -21.27
CA LYS A 335 -11.58 -9.32 -19.86
C LYS A 335 -12.39 -8.23 -19.13
N ARG A 336 -12.21 -6.94 -19.45
CA ARG A 336 -13.03 -5.82 -18.90
C ARG A 336 -14.27 -5.46 -19.73
N GLY A 337 -14.60 -6.26 -20.75
CA GLY A 337 -15.71 -6.08 -21.69
C GLY A 337 -15.75 -4.68 -22.28
N ASN A 338 -16.89 -4.01 -22.10
CA ASN A 338 -17.12 -2.64 -22.54
C ASN A 338 -16.63 -1.55 -21.56
N ARG A 339 -16.11 -1.89 -20.37
CA ARG A 339 -15.73 -0.91 -19.34
C ARG A 339 -14.46 -0.15 -19.73
N MET A 340 -14.39 1.13 -19.40
CA MET A 340 -13.12 1.87 -19.51
C MET A 340 -12.04 1.25 -18.61
N ARG A 341 -10.77 1.39 -19.00
CA ARG A 341 -9.66 1.15 -18.08
C ARG A 341 -9.68 2.27 -17.02
N PRO A 342 -9.42 1.98 -15.73
CA PRO A 342 -9.26 3.02 -14.70
C PRO A 342 -8.27 4.12 -15.13
N GLY A 343 -7.10 3.72 -15.63
CA GLY A 343 -6.07 4.65 -16.13
C GLY A 343 -6.58 5.61 -17.21
N SER A 344 -7.47 5.15 -18.11
CA SER A 344 -8.06 6.01 -19.15
C SER A 344 -9.13 6.99 -18.64
N LEU A 345 -9.68 6.78 -17.43
CA LEU A 345 -10.44 7.82 -16.73
C LEU A 345 -9.51 8.80 -16.00
N ASN A 346 -8.36 8.36 -15.49
CA ASN A 346 -7.33 9.27 -14.97
C ASN A 346 -6.75 10.15 -16.08
N GLU A 347 -6.32 9.56 -17.20
CA GLU A 347 -5.84 10.28 -18.40
C GLU A 347 -6.88 11.30 -18.86
N ARG A 348 -8.17 10.95 -18.83
CA ARG A 348 -9.25 11.88 -19.20
C ARG A 348 -9.39 13.02 -18.20
N LEU A 349 -9.42 12.74 -16.90
CA LEU A 349 -9.50 13.77 -15.85
C LEU A 349 -8.27 14.69 -15.84
N GLN A 350 -7.08 14.16 -16.15
CA GLN A 350 -5.86 14.96 -16.35
C GLN A 350 -5.98 15.87 -17.57
N HIS A 351 -6.44 15.36 -18.71
CA HIS A 351 -6.66 16.17 -19.91
C HIS A 351 -7.68 17.31 -19.68
N LEU A 352 -8.76 17.06 -18.95
CA LEU A 352 -9.75 18.11 -18.61
C LEU A 352 -9.14 19.19 -17.71
N ALA A 353 -8.26 18.81 -16.78
CA ALA A 353 -7.51 19.77 -15.95
C ALA A 353 -6.45 20.56 -16.76
N GLU A 354 -5.79 19.91 -17.73
CA GLU A 354 -4.89 20.57 -18.69
C GLU A 354 -5.66 21.59 -19.56
N GLN A 355 -6.81 21.22 -20.13
CA GLN A 355 -7.65 22.11 -20.94
C GLN A 355 -8.16 23.33 -20.16
N ALA A 356 -8.46 23.18 -18.87
CA ALA A 356 -8.88 24.27 -17.99
C ALA A 356 -7.72 25.12 -17.44
N GLY A 357 -6.47 24.81 -17.80
CA GLY A 357 -5.27 25.51 -17.34
C GLY A 357 -4.95 25.28 -15.86
N VAL A 358 -5.29 24.10 -15.31
CA VAL A 358 -5.01 23.67 -13.92
C VAL A 358 -4.35 22.27 -13.83
N PRO A 359 -3.32 21.94 -14.64
CA PRO A 359 -2.66 20.62 -14.55
C PRO A 359 -1.93 20.36 -13.23
N TYR A 360 -1.61 21.42 -12.48
CA TYR A 360 -0.98 21.38 -11.15
C TYR A 360 -1.72 22.32 -10.20
N ILE A 361 -1.80 21.94 -8.91
CA ILE A 361 -2.32 22.76 -7.81
C ILE A 361 -1.39 22.54 -6.61
N ASP A 362 -0.89 23.62 -6.00
CA ASP A 362 0.16 23.61 -4.98
C ASP A 362 1.32 22.64 -5.30
N ASP A 363 1.93 22.83 -6.49
CA ASP A 363 3.01 22.04 -7.10
C ASP A 363 2.74 20.54 -7.30
N LYS A 364 1.54 20.05 -6.96
CA LYS A 364 1.14 18.65 -7.11
C LYS A 364 0.39 18.46 -8.41
N LYS A 365 0.72 17.42 -9.18
CA LYS A 365 -0.02 17.10 -10.42
C LYS A 365 -1.46 16.70 -10.11
N VAL A 366 -2.40 17.13 -10.95
CA VAL A 366 -3.79 16.63 -10.93
C VAL A 366 -3.83 15.16 -11.41
N THR A 367 -4.73 14.37 -10.83
CA THR A 367 -4.98 12.95 -11.14
C THR A 367 -6.45 12.63 -10.88
N SER A 368 -6.94 11.45 -11.27
CA SER A 368 -8.23 10.91 -10.82
C SER A 368 -8.47 11.06 -9.30
N HIS A 369 -7.42 10.87 -8.50
CA HIS A 369 -7.46 10.91 -7.05
C HIS A 369 -7.56 12.33 -6.45
N SER A 370 -7.47 13.36 -7.29
CA SER A 370 -7.55 14.76 -6.88
C SER A 370 -8.96 15.23 -6.56
N TRP A 371 -9.97 14.74 -7.27
CA TRP A 371 -11.39 14.99 -7.00
C TRP A 371 -11.79 14.49 -5.61
N ARG A 372 -11.41 13.25 -5.29
CA ARG A 372 -11.63 12.63 -3.97
C ARG A 372 -10.92 13.36 -2.83
N ALA A 373 -9.77 13.98 -3.10
CA ALA A 373 -9.06 14.76 -2.10
C ALA A 373 -9.69 16.14 -1.91
N GLY A 374 -9.95 16.88 -2.99
CA GLY A 374 -10.55 18.21 -2.92
C GLY A 374 -11.92 18.21 -2.26
N ALA A 375 -12.83 17.33 -2.68
CA ALA A 375 -14.13 17.18 -2.01
C ALA A 375 -14.02 16.86 -0.51
N ASN A 376 -12.95 16.21 -0.04
CA ASN A 376 -12.70 16.01 1.39
C ASN A 376 -12.08 17.24 2.06
N THR A 377 -11.15 17.96 1.40
CA THR A 377 -10.66 19.27 1.86
C THR A 377 -11.84 20.23 2.04
N ASP A 378 -12.73 20.35 1.05
CA ASP A 378 -13.89 21.24 1.10
C ASP A 378 -14.85 20.88 2.24
N LEU A 379 -15.14 19.58 2.43
CA LEU A 379 -15.94 19.13 3.58
C LEU A 379 -15.24 19.40 4.92
N ALA A 380 -13.91 19.29 4.99
CA ALA A 380 -13.15 19.59 6.21
C ALA A 380 -13.05 21.10 6.50
N GLU A 381 -12.88 21.96 5.48
CA GLU A 381 -12.91 23.42 5.60
C GLU A 381 -14.31 23.93 5.96
N ALA A 382 -15.38 23.28 5.46
CA ALA A 382 -16.76 23.51 5.89
C ALA A 382 -17.09 22.95 7.28
N GLY A 383 -16.15 22.30 7.96
CA GLY A 383 -16.31 21.80 9.34
C GLY A 383 -17.10 20.48 9.48
N VAL A 384 -17.34 19.75 8.39
CA VAL A 384 -18.12 18.50 8.41
C VAL A 384 -17.41 17.43 9.25
N PRO A 385 -18.11 16.77 10.20
CA PRO A 385 -17.53 15.77 11.10
C PRO A 385 -16.75 14.66 10.39
N LEU A 386 -15.68 14.19 11.04
CA LEU A 386 -14.84 13.09 10.53
C LEU A 386 -15.66 11.81 10.25
N ALA A 387 -16.67 11.50 11.07
CA ALA A 387 -17.54 10.36 10.86
C ALA A 387 -18.33 10.46 9.53
N GLU A 388 -18.93 11.62 9.25
CA GLU A 388 -19.66 11.87 8.00
C GLU A 388 -18.73 11.87 6.78
N ARG A 389 -17.53 12.44 6.91
CA ARG A 389 -16.49 12.36 5.86
C ARG A 389 -16.02 10.92 5.63
N ASN A 390 -15.92 10.10 6.69
CA ASN A 390 -15.63 8.67 6.58
C ASN A 390 -16.73 7.88 5.86
N ILE A 391 -18.00 8.17 6.13
CA ILE A 391 -19.15 7.60 5.41
C ILE A 391 -19.13 8.04 3.93
N ALA A 392 -19.10 9.34 3.66
CA ALA A 392 -19.10 9.90 2.30
C ALA A 392 -17.91 9.43 1.46
N GLY A 393 -16.73 9.33 2.09
CA GLY A 393 -15.51 8.84 1.47
C GLY A 393 -15.41 7.32 1.36
N ARG A 394 -16.24 6.52 2.04
CA ARG A 394 -16.02 5.07 2.19
C ARG A 394 -14.60 4.80 2.72
N TRP A 395 -14.27 5.43 3.84
CA TRP A 395 -13.14 5.05 4.71
C TRP A 395 -13.66 4.07 5.78
N ALA A 396 -12.75 3.37 6.47
CA ALA A 396 -13.16 2.51 7.58
C ALA A 396 -13.64 3.36 8.77
N ASP A 397 -14.50 2.79 9.61
CA ASP A 397 -14.91 3.47 10.85
C ASP A 397 -13.71 3.71 11.78
N GLY A 398 -13.78 4.78 12.58
CA GLY A 398 -12.66 5.28 13.40
C GLY A 398 -11.42 5.74 12.61
N SER A 399 -11.43 5.73 11.27
CA SER A 399 -10.22 5.99 10.49
C SER A 399 -9.90 7.47 10.35
N HIS A 400 -8.71 7.89 10.79
CA HIS A 400 -8.15 9.22 10.50
C HIS A 400 -7.63 9.40 9.07
N THR A 401 -7.97 8.49 8.14
CA THR A 401 -7.47 8.55 6.74
C THR A 401 -7.93 9.82 6.03
N ALA A 402 -9.17 10.27 6.30
CA ALA A 402 -9.72 11.51 5.74
C ALA A 402 -8.80 12.71 6.03
N ASP A 403 -8.33 12.86 7.27
CA ASP A 403 -7.48 13.98 7.68
C ASP A 403 -6.01 13.76 7.31
N THR A 404 -5.48 12.56 7.52
CA THR A 404 -4.03 12.29 7.37
C THR A 404 -3.56 12.01 5.93
N VAL A 405 -4.48 11.84 4.97
CA VAL A 405 -4.16 11.50 3.57
C VAL A 405 -4.94 12.33 2.55
N TYR A 406 -6.11 12.85 2.91
CA TYR A 406 -7.02 13.53 1.98
C TYR A 406 -7.35 14.98 2.34
N ASP A 407 -7.09 15.46 3.57
CA ASP A 407 -7.08 16.89 3.85
C ASP A 407 -5.83 17.50 3.19
N ARG A 408 -6.05 18.39 2.24
CA ARG A 408 -5.03 19.06 1.43
C ARG A 408 -5.47 20.50 1.22
N ARG A 409 -5.50 21.26 2.33
CA ARG A 409 -5.73 22.71 2.34
C ARG A 409 -4.70 23.39 1.45
N HIS A 410 -5.14 24.45 0.79
CA HIS A 410 -4.40 25.17 -0.24
C HIS A 410 -4.48 26.68 0.05
N GLY A 411 -3.45 27.42 -0.34
CA GLY A 411 -3.31 28.84 0.02
C GLY A 411 -3.05 29.10 1.52
N VAL A 412 -3.31 30.33 1.96
CA VAL A 412 -3.05 30.77 3.34
C VAL A 412 -4.19 30.33 4.26
N GLY A 413 -3.84 29.70 5.39
CA GLY A 413 -4.80 29.13 6.32
C GLY A 413 -5.76 30.16 6.94
N LYS A 414 -7.06 30.02 6.66
CA LYS A 414 -8.13 30.96 7.07
C LYS A 414 -8.46 30.95 8.58
N ARG A 415 -7.83 30.07 9.37
CA ARG A 415 -8.07 29.90 10.81
C ARG A 415 -6.75 29.66 11.54
N ASP A 416 -6.32 30.65 12.30
CA ASP A 416 -5.24 30.52 13.28
C ASP A 416 -5.86 30.38 14.70
N PRO A 417 -5.59 29.30 15.45
CA PRO A 417 -6.04 29.16 16.83
C PRO A 417 -5.63 30.33 17.75
N LEU A 418 -4.52 31.02 17.48
CA LEU A 418 -4.10 32.18 18.27
C LEU A 418 -5.04 33.38 18.13
N GLN A 419 -5.88 33.45 17.09
CA GLN A 419 -6.95 34.47 16.99
C GLN A 419 -8.03 34.30 18.07
N GLN A 420 -8.08 33.17 18.77
CA GLN A 420 -8.95 32.95 19.93
C GLN A 420 -8.32 33.47 21.24
N VAL A 421 -7.03 33.77 21.25
CA VAL A 421 -6.32 34.37 22.39
C VAL A 421 -6.52 35.90 22.32
N PRO A 422 -7.05 36.55 23.38
CA PRO A 422 -7.17 38.01 23.39
C PRO A 422 -5.81 38.69 23.23
N LEU A 423 -5.78 39.80 22.48
CA LEU A 423 -4.57 40.62 22.37
C LEU A 423 -4.14 41.13 23.76
N TYR A 424 -2.84 41.10 24.04
CA TYR A 424 -2.30 41.56 25.31
C TYR A 424 -2.73 43.01 25.61
N GLY A 425 -3.26 43.25 26.81
CA GLY A 425 -3.82 44.53 27.22
C GLY A 425 -5.26 44.81 26.77
N SER A 426 -5.86 43.99 25.91
CA SER A 426 -7.30 44.10 25.61
C SER A 426 -8.13 43.56 26.78
N GLN A 427 -9.13 44.33 27.23
CA GLN A 427 -10.12 43.79 28.16
C GLN A 427 -10.94 42.71 27.43
N ALA A 428 -10.90 41.49 27.96
CA ALA A 428 -11.69 40.38 27.43
C ALA A 428 -13.18 40.78 27.46
N LYS A 429 -13.85 40.71 26.30
CA LYS A 429 -15.31 40.81 26.24
C LYS A 429 -15.90 39.59 26.94
N MET A 430 -16.18 39.74 28.23
CA MET A 430 -17.00 38.80 28.98
C MET A 430 -18.27 38.50 28.15
N PRO A 431 -18.61 37.23 27.90
CA PRO A 431 -19.87 36.91 27.24
C PRO A 431 -21.00 37.49 28.08
N ARG A 432 -21.89 38.25 27.45
CA ARG A 432 -23.09 38.74 28.14
C ARG A 432 -23.93 37.54 28.52
N PHE A 433 -23.91 37.16 29.79
CA PHE A 433 -25.01 36.41 30.38
C PHE A 433 -26.28 37.23 30.16
N ILE A 434 -27.16 36.71 29.31
CA ILE A 434 -28.55 37.14 29.25
C ILE A 434 -29.26 36.29 30.31
N PRO A 435 -29.72 36.85 31.44
CA PRO A 435 -30.59 36.12 32.33
C PRO A 435 -31.93 35.91 31.63
N GLU A 436 -32.47 34.70 31.68
CA GLU A 436 -33.82 34.39 31.21
C GLU A 436 -34.86 35.01 32.15
N THR A 437 -35.96 35.51 31.58
CA THR A 437 -37.13 36.07 32.27
C THR A 437 -38.40 35.73 31.50
#